data_AF-A0A1V6CW95-F1
#
_entry.id   AF-A0A1V6CW95-F1
#
_cell.length_a   1.000
_cell.length_b   1.000
_cell.length_c   1.000
_cell.angle_alpha   90.00
_cell.angle_beta   90.00
_cell.angle_gamma   90.00
#
_symmetry.space_group_name_H-M   'P 1'
#
loop_
_entity.id
_entity.type
_entity.pdbx_description
1 polymer ?
#
loop_
_entity_poly.entity_id
_entity_poly.type
_entity_poly.pdbx_seq_one_letter_code
_entity_poly.pdbx_strand_id
1 'polypeptide(L)' 'MKAIEIFSETDQDGVLKICYKINKSNSKVRVLILYDDKNESDDEKLWLAAVSKNPAFDFLNDPAEDIYTLKNGEPFND' A
#
# COMPACT_ATOMS: atom_id res chain seq x y z
N MET A 1 -21.06 10.58 11.79
CA MET A 1 -19.68 10.55 12.34
C MET A 1 -18.93 11.73 11.76
N LYS A 2 -18.01 12.37 12.49
CA LYS A 2 -17.21 13.51 12.00
C LYS A 2 -15.75 13.08 11.92
N ALA A 3 -15.14 13.16 10.73
CA ALA A 3 -13.71 12.96 10.55
C ALA A 3 -12.95 14.26 10.82
N ILE A 4 -11.75 14.14 11.38
CA ILE A 4 -10.84 15.25 11.64
C ILE A 4 -9.48 14.82 11.10
N GLU A 5 -8.98 15.54 10.11
CA GLU A 5 -7.62 15.35 9.57
C GLU A 5 -6.68 16.35 10.25
N ILE A 6 -5.50 15.86 10.66
CA ILE A 6 -4.48 16.64 11.36
C ILE A 6 -3.15 16.35 10.67
N PHE A 7 -2.51 17.37 10.12
CA PHE A 7 -1.15 17.27 9.60
C PHE A 7 -0.18 17.41 10.78
N SER A 8 0.62 16.39 11.02
CA SER A 8 1.63 16.37 12.08
C SER A 8 2.80 15.49 11.66
N GLU A 9 3.96 15.79 12.19
CA GLU A 9 5.18 14.99 12.01
C GLU A 9 5.52 14.25 13.30
N THR A 10 6.24 13.14 13.18
CA THR A 10 6.85 12.45 14.32
C THR A 10 8.09 13.21 14.78
N ASP A 11 8.41 13.13 16.08
CA ASP A 11 9.68 13.65 16.58
C ASP A 11 10.87 12.73 16.23
N GLN A 12 12.07 13.08 16.73
CA GLN A 12 13.32 12.35 16.46
C GLN A 12 13.30 10.89 16.93
N ASP A 13 12.44 10.56 17.89
CA ASP A 13 12.26 9.21 18.42
C ASP A 13 11.11 8.45 17.72
N GLY A 14 10.50 9.06 16.69
CA GLY A 14 9.38 8.47 15.94
C GLY A 14 8.03 8.60 16.64
N VAL A 15 7.89 9.46 17.66
CA VAL A 15 6.65 9.59 18.43
C VAL A 15 5.71 10.60 17.77
N LEU A 16 4.51 10.15 17.40
CA LEU A 16 3.43 11.01 16.91
C LEU A 16 2.69 11.67 18.10
N LYS A 17 2.80 13.00 18.21
CA LYS A 17 2.08 13.79 19.23
C LYS A 17 0.82 14.43 18.64
N ILE A 18 -0.36 14.00 19.12
CA ILE A 18 -1.65 14.55 18.68
C ILE A 18 -2.13 15.59 19.70
N CYS A 19 -1.81 16.87 19.45
CA CYS A 19 -2.23 17.99 20.31
C CYS A 19 -3.55 18.61 19.82
N TYR A 20 -4.63 17.82 19.75
CA TYR A 20 -5.94 18.31 19.32
C TYR A 20 -7.02 18.09 20.39
N LYS A 21 -7.66 19.19 20.82
CA LYS A 21 -8.76 19.14 21.78
C LYS A 21 -10.07 18.78 21.09
N ILE A 22 -10.62 17.62 21.42
CA ILE A 22 -11.97 17.24 21.00
C ILE A 22 -12.97 17.88 21.98
N ASN A 23 -13.79 18.81 21.51
CA ASN A 23 -14.84 19.48 22.30
C ASN A 23 -16.06 18.57 22.55
N LYS A 24 -15.83 17.33 22.99
CA LYS A 24 -16.85 16.33 23.33
C LYS A 24 -16.39 15.52 24.54
N SER A 25 -17.21 15.47 25.58
CA SER A 25 -16.96 14.63 26.75
C SER A 25 -17.51 13.21 26.53
N ASN A 26 -16.84 12.20 27.11
CA ASN A 26 -17.29 10.80 27.17
C ASN A 26 -17.79 10.19 25.85
N SER A 27 -17.12 10.52 24.74
CA SER A 27 -17.51 10.03 23.40
C SER A 27 -16.54 8.95 22.91
N LYS A 28 -17.05 7.90 22.25
CA LYS A 28 -16.22 6.91 21.56
C LYS A 28 -15.58 7.55 20.32
N VAL A 29 -14.27 7.37 20.17
CA VAL A 29 -13.50 7.86 19.03
C VAL A 29 -12.77 6.72 18.33
N ARG A 30 -12.53 6.87 17.02
CA ARG A 30 -11.66 6.02 16.21
C ARG A 30 -10.55 6.92 15.67
N VAL A 31 -9.30 6.52 15.86
CA VAL A 31 -8.12 7.23 15.33
C VAL A 31 -7.60 6.44 14.12
N LEU A 32 -7.32 7.14 13.03
CA LEU A 32 -6.65 6.59 11.84
C LEU A 32 -5.34 7.34 11.67
N ILE A 33 -4.24 6.60 11.56
CA ILE A 33 -2.89 7.15 11.33
C ILE A 33 -2.46 6.71 9.95
N LEU A 34 -2.12 7.67 9.09
CA LEU A 34 -1.58 7.45 7.76
C LEU A 34 -0.17 8.03 7.76
N TYR A 35 0.82 7.24 7.38
CA TYR A 35 2.20 7.69 7.20
C TYR A 35 2.76 7.09 5.91
N ASP A 36 3.66 7.82 5.26
CA ASP A 36 4.34 7.37 4.05
C ASP A 36 5.49 6.43 4.45
N ASP A 37 5.23 5.12 4.38
CA ASP A 37 6.26 4.13 4.66
C ASP A 37 7.12 3.89 3.42
N LYS A 38 8.18 4.69 3.29
CA LYS A 38 9.14 4.53 2.18
C LYS A 38 9.90 3.20 2.22
N ASN A 39 9.87 2.47 3.35
CA ASN A 39 10.48 1.16 3.48
C ASN A 39 9.53 0.01 3.08
N GLU A 40 8.24 0.28 2.85
CA GLU A 40 7.30 -0.73 2.29
C GLU A 40 7.78 -1.26 0.93
N SER A 41 8.59 -0.46 0.20
CA SER A 41 9.25 -0.89 -1.03
C SER A 41 10.18 -2.08 -0.85
N ASP A 42 10.69 -2.34 0.35
CA ASP A 42 11.55 -3.49 0.62
C ASP A 42 10.73 -4.76 0.90
N ASP A 43 9.59 -4.63 1.58
CA ASP A 43 8.65 -5.74 1.79
C ASP A 43 8.01 -6.18 0.47
N GLU A 44 7.62 -5.25 -0.40
CA GLU A 44 7.09 -5.57 -1.73
C GLU A 44 8.16 -6.25 -2.60
N LYS A 45 9.41 -5.76 -2.60
CA LYS A 45 10.52 -6.41 -3.31
C LYS A 45 10.82 -7.79 -2.77
N LEU A 46 10.78 -7.99 -1.45
CA LEU A 46 10.96 -9.28 -0.80
C LEU A 46 9.84 -10.26 -1.19
N TRP A 47 8.59 -9.79 -1.14
CA TRP A 47 7.43 -10.57 -1.56
C TRP A 47 7.53 -10.97 -3.04
N LEU A 48 7.85 -10.03 -3.93
CA LEU A 48 8.03 -10.28 -5.36
C LEU A 48 9.18 -11.26 -5.63
N ALA A 49 10.31 -11.11 -4.94
CA ALA A 49 11.45 -12.01 -5.05
C ALA A 49 11.12 -13.43 -4.56
N ALA A 50 10.28 -13.57 -3.53
CA ALA A 50 9.83 -14.86 -3.02
C ALA A 50 8.83 -15.52 -3.97
N VAL A 51 7.84 -14.78 -4.48
CA VAL A 51 6.82 -15.30 -5.40
C VAL A 51 7.44 -15.72 -6.74
N SER A 52 8.34 -14.91 -7.30
CA SER A 52 8.99 -15.19 -8.60
C SER A 52 9.88 -16.43 -8.60
N LYS A 53 10.31 -16.93 -7.42
CA LYS A 53 11.14 -18.13 -7.27
C LYS A 53 10.38 -19.30 -6.67
N ASN A 54 9.07 -19.15 -6.43
CA ASN A 54 8.30 -20.18 -5.75
C ASN A 54 7.83 -21.23 -6.78
N PRO A 55 8.23 -22.51 -6.62
CA PRO A 55 7.93 -23.57 -7.58
C PRO A 55 6.43 -23.87 -7.71
N ALA A 56 5.60 -23.44 -6.74
CA ALA A 56 4.14 -23.52 -6.87
C ALA A 56 3.60 -22.76 -8.08
N PHE A 57 4.37 -21.83 -8.65
CA PHE A 57 4.02 -21.03 -9.82
C PHE A 57 4.72 -21.46 -11.10
N ASP A 58 5.41 -22.61 -11.13
CA ASP A 58 6.13 -23.08 -12.33
C ASP A 58 5.21 -23.25 -13.55
N PHE A 59 3.91 -23.48 -13.33
CA PHE A 59 2.90 -23.56 -14.39
C PHE A 59 2.76 -22.26 -15.21
N LEU A 60 3.11 -21.10 -14.64
CA LEU A 60 3.10 -19.82 -15.36
C LEU A 60 4.21 -19.75 -16.43
N ASN A 61 5.20 -20.63 -16.38
CA ASN A 61 6.25 -20.71 -17.40
C ASN A 61 5.84 -21.58 -18.60
N ASP A 62 4.64 -22.17 -18.59
CA ASP A 62 4.15 -22.95 -19.74
C ASP A 62 3.92 -22.00 -20.92
N PRO A 63 4.56 -22.20 -22.09
CA PRO A 63 4.35 -21.38 -23.27
C PRO A 63 2.88 -21.34 -23.76
N ALA A 64 2.05 -22.29 -23.33
CA ALA A 64 0.61 -22.27 -23.59
C ALA A 64 -0.12 -21.11 -22.88
N GLU A 65 0.44 -20.59 -21.78
CA GLU A 65 -0.11 -19.48 -21.00
C GLU A 65 0.29 -18.09 -21.57
N ASP A 66 1.23 -18.03 -22.52
CA ASP A 66 1.66 -16.81 -23.23
C ASP A 66 0.63 -16.34 -24.28
N ILE A 67 -0.61 -16.13 -23.84
CA ILE A 67 -1.77 -15.85 -24.72
C ILE A 67 -1.85 -14.39 -25.21
N TYR A 68 -1.02 -13.49 -24.66
CA TYR A 68 -0.93 -12.10 -25.08
C TYR A 68 0.35 -11.86 -25.89
N THR A 69 0.18 -11.40 -27.13
CA THR A 69 1.27 -10.98 -28.00
C THR A 69 1.19 -9.49 -28.29
N LEU A 70 2.31 -8.89 -28.71
CA LEU A 70 2.37 -7.49 -29.14
C LEU A 70 1.38 -7.17 -30.29
N LYS A 71 0.87 -8.19 -30.99
CA LYS A 71 -0.10 -8.05 -32.08
C LYS A 71 -1.55 -8.05 -31.61
N ASN A 72 -1.80 -8.39 -30.34
CA ASN A 72 -3.15 -8.46 -29.77
C ASN A 72 -3.69 -7.10 -29.30
N GLY A 73 -2.85 -6.07 -29.24
CA GLY A 73 -3.30 -4.72 -28.88
C GLY A 73 -4.08 -4.06 -30.02
N GLU A 74 -5.18 -3.40 -29.69
CA GLU A 74 -5.82 -2.45 -30.58
C GLU A 74 -5.14 -1.07 -30.44
N PRO A 75 -5.01 -0.30 -31.53
CA PRO A 75 -4.50 1.06 -31.45
C PRO A 75 -5.43 1.92 -30.59
N PHE A 76 -4.88 2.52 -29.54
CA PHE A 76 -5.58 3.52 -28.74
C PHE A 76 -5.63 4.83 -29.54
N ASN A 77 -6.84 5.27 -29.91
CA ASN A 77 -7.07 6.57 -30.54
C ASN A 77 -7.68 7.51 -29.49
N ASP A 78 -6.99 8.63 -29.23
CA ASP A 78 -7.43 9.75 -28.36
C ASP A 78 -8.15 10.82 -29.20
#